data_AF-A0A398B7U1-F1
#
_entry.id   AF-A0A398B7U1-F1
#
_cell.length_a   1.000
_cell.length_b   1.000
_cell.length_c   1.000
_cell.angle_alpha   90.00
_cell.angle_beta   90.00
_cell.angle_gamma   90.00
#
_symmetry.space_group_name_H-M   'P 1'
#
loop_
_entity.id
_entity.type
_entity.pdbx_description
1 polymer ?
#
loop_
_entity_poly.entity_id
_entity_poly.type
_entity_poly.pdbx_seq_one_letter_code
_entity_poly.pdbx_strand_id
1 'polypeptide(L)'
;MYYNQMFQPSAPNPYLLTTPYAVPHVGPYEQFETYPGANDFSYEMDSFRTAVDVNRVMRILNQQHRNLYREIERGGMERKLSEYLFRSMVTYVDENFNRFTGNIEQKIAQASRQLSRRHPWIFDIMRIYNVSPASQNRIVDGVLRVAFRNLRPVAMPRYY
;
A
#
# COMPACT_ATOMS: atom_id res chain seq x y z
N MET A 1 -58.66 -30.34 -15.47
CA MET A 1 -57.55 -30.22 -16.44
C MET A 1 -56.57 -29.21 -15.89
N TYR A 2 -55.32 -29.63 -15.66
CA TYR A 2 -54.22 -28.85 -15.09
C TYR A 2 -53.56 -28.00 -16.18
N TYR A 3 -53.26 -26.73 -15.90
CA TYR A 3 -52.16 -26.01 -16.55
C TYR A 3 -51.45 -25.10 -15.55
N ASN A 4 -50.14 -25.30 -15.47
CA ASN A 4 -49.15 -24.63 -14.63
C ASN A 4 -49.05 -23.13 -14.93
N GLN A 5 -48.93 -22.30 -13.89
CA GLN A 5 -48.38 -20.95 -14.00
C GLN A 5 -47.03 -20.90 -13.28
N MET A 6 -46.04 -20.41 -14.02
CA MET A 6 -44.61 -20.47 -13.73
C MET A 6 -44.24 -19.46 -12.64
N PHE A 7 -43.61 -19.94 -11.55
CA PHE A 7 -42.79 -19.10 -10.69
C PHE A 7 -41.49 -18.79 -11.42
N GLN A 8 -41.23 -17.52 -11.75
CA GLN A 8 -39.92 -17.10 -12.22
C GLN A 8 -38.97 -16.99 -11.01
N PRO A 9 -37.84 -17.71 -10.97
CA PRO A 9 -36.79 -17.42 -10.00
C PRO A 9 -36.07 -16.13 -10.40
N SER A 10 -35.96 -15.20 -9.45
CA SER A 10 -35.15 -13.99 -9.55
C SER A 10 -33.73 -14.30 -10.03
N ALA A 11 -33.27 -13.58 -11.05
CA ALA A 11 -31.97 -13.79 -11.69
C ALA A 11 -30.79 -13.69 -10.69
N PRO A 12 -29.75 -14.54 -10.81
CA PRO A 12 -28.56 -14.46 -9.99
C PRO A 12 -27.71 -13.21 -10.32
N ASN A 13 -27.17 -12.60 -9.27
CA ASN A 13 -26.37 -11.38 -9.31
C ASN A 13 -25.01 -11.63 -10.03
N PRO A 14 -24.68 -10.91 -11.12
CA PRO A 14 -23.54 -11.22 -11.99
C PRO A 14 -22.15 -10.82 -11.47
N TYR A 15 -22.02 -10.35 -10.22
CA TYR A 15 -20.72 -9.95 -9.66
C TYR A 15 -19.91 -11.07 -9.00
N LEU A 16 -20.33 -12.33 -9.11
CA LEU A 16 -19.54 -13.48 -8.64
C LEU A 16 -18.61 -13.96 -9.75
N LEU A 17 -17.56 -13.17 -10.01
CA LEU A 17 -16.42 -13.59 -10.83
C LEU A 17 -15.57 -14.58 -10.03
N THR A 18 -15.56 -15.79 -10.55
CA THR A 18 -14.84 -16.99 -10.11
C THR A 18 -13.32 -16.81 -10.14
N THR A 19 -12.63 -17.16 -9.06
CA THR A 19 -11.24 -17.61 -9.12
C THR A 19 -11.20 -19.14 -9.12
N PRO A 20 -10.40 -19.78 -9.98
CA PRO A 20 -10.32 -21.24 -10.03
C PRO A 20 -9.16 -21.72 -9.16
N TYR A 21 -9.45 -22.08 -7.91
CA TYR A 21 -8.63 -23.06 -7.20
C TYR A 21 -9.52 -24.25 -6.92
N ALA A 22 -9.47 -25.23 -7.83
CA ALA A 22 -10.09 -26.53 -7.64
C ALA A 22 -9.43 -27.19 -6.42
N VAL A 23 -10.16 -27.25 -5.31
CA VAL A 23 -9.78 -28.04 -4.14
C VAL A 23 -10.00 -29.51 -4.52
N PRO A 24 -9.00 -30.40 -4.43
CA PRO A 24 -9.22 -31.82 -4.64
C PRO A 24 -10.26 -32.31 -3.64
N HIS A 25 -11.25 -33.05 -4.13
CA HIS A 25 -12.31 -33.61 -3.31
C HIS A 25 -11.72 -34.69 -2.39
N VAL A 26 -11.58 -34.38 -1.09
CA VAL A 26 -11.20 -35.34 -0.04
C VAL A 26 -12.47 -35.73 0.72
N GLY A 27 -12.66 -37.04 0.92
CA GLY A 27 -13.86 -37.62 1.54
C GLY A 27 -14.08 -37.25 3.01
N PRO A 28 -15.17 -37.73 3.63
CA PRO A 28 -15.83 -37.08 4.77
C PRO A 28 -15.16 -37.26 6.15
N TYR A 29 -13.86 -37.55 6.21
CA TYR A 29 -13.12 -37.56 7.48
C TYR A 29 -11.70 -37.04 7.26
N GLU A 30 -11.55 -35.72 7.19
CA GLU A 30 -10.31 -35.03 7.57
C GLU A 30 -10.64 -33.54 7.68
N GLN A 31 -11.24 -33.15 8.82
CA GLN A 31 -11.15 -31.77 9.27
C GLN A 31 -9.68 -31.50 9.59
N PHE A 32 -8.91 -31.07 8.60
CA PHE A 32 -7.75 -30.26 8.88
C PHE A 32 -8.29 -28.94 9.42
N GLU A 33 -8.44 -28.85 10.74
CA GLU A 33 -8.41 -27.56 11.41
C GLU A 33 -7.04 -26.96 11.09
N THR A 34 -6.96 -26.20 10.00
CA THR A 34 -5.84 -25.32 9.74
C THR A 34 -5.93 -24.22 10.79
N TYR A 35 -5.44 -24.51 12.00
CA TYR A 35 -5.15 -23.48 12.98
C TYR A 35 -4.26 -22.47 12.26
N PRO A 36 -4.70 -21.20 12.11
CA PRO A 36 -3.83 -20.19 11.54
C PRO A 36 -2.59 -20.19 12.41
N GLY A 37 -1.45 -20.60 11.83
CA GLY A 37 -0.21 -20.65 12.58
C GLY A 37 0.07 -19.25 13.13
N ALA A 38 0.78 -19.14 14.26
CA ALA A 38 1.13 -17.85 14.86
C ALA A 38 1.71 -16.83 13.84
N ASN A 39 2.35 -17.34 12.79
CA ASN A 39 2.84 -16.58 11.65
C ASN A 39 1.70 -15.85 10.90
N ASP A 40 0.59 -16.52 10.57
CA ASP A 40 -0.54 -15.96 9.80
C ASP A 40 -1.20 -14.79 10.53
N PHE A 41 -1.46 -14.97 11.83
CA PHE A 41 -1.95 -13.89 12.70
C PHE A 41 -0.98 -12.71 12.78
N SER A 42 0.34 -12.97 12.85
CA SER A 42 1.34 -11.90 12.88
C SER A 42 1.41 -11.12 11.57
N TYR A 43 1.28 -11.80 10.42
CA TYR A 43 1.23 -11.16 9.10
C TYR A 43 -0.03 -10.31 8.94
N GLU A 44 -1.19 -10.80 9.37
CA GLU A 44 -2.44 -10.03 9.32
C GLU A 44 -2.37 -8.81 10.24
N MET A 45 -1.82 -8.95 11.45
CA MET A 45 -1.67 -7.85 12.39
C MET A 45 -0.67 -6.78 11.90
N ASP A 46 0.46 -7.19 11.34
CA ASP A 46 1.46 -6.25 10.81
C ASP A 46 0.96 -5.56 9.54
N SER A 47 0.30 -6.27 8.62
CA SER A 47 -0.32 -5.65 7.44
C SER A 47 -1.41 -4.65 7.82
N PHE A 48 -2.23 -4.96 8.83
CA PHE A 48 -3.22 -4.03 9.36
C PHE A 48 -2.55 -2.78 9.97
N ARG A 49 -1.47 -2.95 10.75
CA ARG A 49 -0.70 -1.84 11.33
C ARG A 49 -0.09 -0.94 10.24
N THR A 50 0.56 -1.53 9.24
CA THR A 50 1.09 -0.82 8.08
C THR A 50 -0.01 -0.01 7.39
N ALA A 51 -1.18 -0.61 7.15
CA ALA A 51 -2.29 0.12 6.53
C ALA A 51 -2.74 1.33 7.37
N VAL A 52 -2.86 1.18 8.69
CA VAL A 52 -3.26 2.26 9.61
C VAL A 52 -2.23 3.38 9.65
N ASP A 53 -0.94 3.05 9.81
CA ASP A 53 0.14 4.04 9.92
C ASP A 53 0.34 4.77 8.58
N VAL A 54 0.32 4.06 7.44
CA VAL A 54 0.35 4.66 6.09
C VAL A 54 -0.85 5.61 5.90
N ASN A 55 -2.07 5.18 6.24
CA ASN A 55 -3.27 6.02 6.12
C ASN A 55 -3.17 7.31 6.97
N ARG A 56 -2.60 7.21 8.17
CA ARG A 56 -2.36 8.37 9.04
C ARG A 56 -1.38 9.34 8.38
N VAL A 57 -0.25 8.85 7.87
CA VAL A 57 0.75 9.70 7.19
C VAL A 57 0.18 10.34 5.94
N MET A 58 -0.61 9.60 5.14
CA MET A 58 -1.29 10.15 3.97
C MET A 58 -2.25 11.29 4.33
N ARG A 59 -2.97 11.18 5.46
CA ARG A 59 -3.82 12.27 5.97
C ARG A 59 -2.99 13.50 6.34
N ILE A 60 -1.85 13.32 7.01
CA ILE A 60 -0.92 14.41 7.36
C ILE A 60 -0.39 15.08 6.10
N LEU A 61 0.05 14.30 5.11
CA LEU A 61 0.50 14.84 3.82
C LEU A 61 -0.60 15.70 3.18
N ASN A 62 -1.84 15.20 3.14
CA ASN A 62 -2.96 15.90 2.53
C ASN A 62 -3.36 17.19 3.29
N GLN A 63 -3.26 17.19 4.62
CA GLN A 63 -3.71 18.32 5.43
C GLN A 63 -2.61 19.38 5.59
N GLN A 64 -1.37 18.97 5.83
CA GLN A 64 -0.29 19.85 6.26
C GLN A 64 0.78 20.09 5.17
N HIS A 65 0.87 19.22 4.17
CA HIS A 65 1.89 19.28 3.12
C HIS A 65 1.28 19.37 1.71
N ARG A 66 0.18 20.13 1.57
CA ARG A 66 -0.50 20.36 0.28
C ARG A 66 0.41 20.95 -0.79
N ASN A 67 1.47 21.65 -0.40
CA ASN A 67 2.47 22.17 -1.33
C ASN A 67 3.17 21.07 -2.14
N LEU A 68 3.42 19.89 -1.54
CA LEU A 68 4.04 18.76 -2.24
C LEU A 68 3.14 18.23 -3.37
N TYR A 69 1.84 18.13 -3.09
CA TYR A 69 0.85 17.75 -4.09
C TYR A 69 0.74 18.80 -5.19
N ARG A 70 0.65 20.09 -4.83
CA ARG A 70 0.59 21.18 -5.81
C ARG A 70 1.81 21.21 -6.73
N GLU A 71 2.99 20.86 -6.23
CA GLU A 71 4.22 20.85 -7.05
C GLU A 71 4.16 19.80 -8.16
N ILE A 72 3.62 18.61 -7.87
CA ILE A 72 3.36 17.57 -8.86
C ILE A 72 2.18 17.92 -9.77
N GLU A 73 1.09 18.43 -9.20
CA GLU A 73 -0.16 18.74 -9.94
C GLU A 73 0.04 19.88 -10.95
N ARG A 74 1.01 20.79 -10.73
CA ARG A 74 1.40 21.81 -11.71
C ARG A 74 1.86 21.24 -13.04
N GLY A 75 2.39 20.01 -13.04
CA GLY A 75 2.76 19.29 -14.25
C GLY A 75 1.58 18.63 -14.98
N GLY A 76 0.34 18.86 -14.51
CA GLY A 76 -0.87 18.23 -15.04
C GLY A 76 -1.14 16.84 -14.45
N MET A 77 -0.42 16.44 -13.40
CA MET A 77 -0.69 15.17 -12.73
C MET A 77 -2.00 15.25 -11.94
N GLU A 78 -2.90 14.30 -12.17
CA GLU A 78 -4.14 14.24 -11.42
C GLU A 78 -3.91 13.89 -9.95
N ARG A 79 -4.77 14.46 -9.10
CA ARG A 79 -4.73 14.28 -7.65
C ARG A 79 -4.63 12.83 -7.20
N LYS A 80 -5.44 11.94 -7.81
CA LYS A 80 -5.49 10.52 -7.47
C LYS A 80 -4.15 9.83 -7.76
N LEU A 81 -3.51 10.18 -8.88
CA LEU A 81 -2.21 9.64 -9.24
C LEU A 81 -1.12 10.16 -8.27
N SER A 82 -1.17 11.44 -7.89
CA SER A 82 -0.25 11.99 -6.88
C SER A 82 -0.40 11.29 -5.53
N GLU A 83 -1.64 11.03 -5.09
CA GLU A 83 -1.92 10.28 -3.85
C GLU A 83 -1.41 8.84 -3.91
N TYR A 84 -1.56 8.18 -5.07
CA TYR A 84 -1.01 6.84 -5.28
C TYR A 84 0.52 6.81 -5.19
N LEU A 85 1.21 7.77 -5.83
CA LEU A 85 2.67 7.89 -5.75
C LEU A 85 3.12 8.12 -4.31
N PHE A 86 2.49 9.05 -3.60
CA PHE A 86 2.88 9.38 -2.23
C PHE A 86 2.62 8.20 -1.29
N ARG A 87 1.47 7.50 -1.45
CA ARG A 87 1.20 6.28 -0.70
C ARG A 87 2.27 5.23 -0.95
N SER A 88 2.67 5.03 -2.20
CA SER A 88 3.72 4.07 -2.56
C SER A 88 5.06 4.38 -1.88
N MET A 89 5.45 5.67 -1.82
CA MET A 89 6.66 6.11 -1.10
C MET A 89 6.53 5.87 0.42
N VAL A 90 5.39 6.19 1.01
CA VAL A 90 5.15 6.03 2.46
C VAL A 90 5.16 4.55 2.84
N THR A 91 4.46 3.70 2.08
CA THR A 91 4.46 2.24 2.27
C THR A 91 5.87 1.68 2.17
N TYR A 92 6.65 2.12 1.17
CA TYR A 92 8.05 1.70 1.05
C TYR A 92 8.88 2.04 2.30
N VAL A 93 8.68 3.24 2.87
CA VAL A 93 9.37 3.63 4.11
C VAL A 93 8.92 2.76 5.28
N ASP A 94 7.62 2.51 5.42
CA ASP A 94 7.05 1.70 6.50
C ASP A 94 7.63 0.27 6.51
N GLU A 95 7.58 -0.40 5.37
CA GLU A 95 8.10 -1.77 5.18
C GLU A 95 9.61 -1.89 5.42
N ASN A 96 10.36 -0.79 5.25
CA ASN A 96 11.81 -0.77 5.34
C ASN A 96 12.32 0.08 6.51
N PHE A 97 11.45 0.53 7.42
CA PHE A 97 11.78 1.55 8.42
C PHE A 97 13.02 1.19 9.24
N ASN A 98 13.09 -0.08 9.68
CA ASN A 98 14.19 -0.61 10.50
C ASN A 98 15.50 -0.80 9.73
N ARG A 99 15.47 -0.81 8.40
CA ARG A 99 16.68 -0.93 7.56
C ARG A 99 17.44 0.38 7.43
N PHE A 100 16.78 1.51 7.67
CA PHE A 100 17.39 2.83 7.57
C PHE A 100 17.92 3.29 8.93
N THR A 101 19.22 3.55 8.99
CA THR A 101 19.94 3.90 10.23
C THR A 101 20.44 5.35 10.22
N GLY A 102 20.80 5.85 11.40
CA GLY A 102 21.32 7.21 11.58
C GLY A 102 20.23 8.26 11.85
N ASN A 103 20.61 9.53 11.71
CA ASN A 103 19.69 10.66 11.89
C ASN A 103 18.68 10.75 10.73
N ILE A 104 17.65 11.60 10.88
CA ILE A 104 16.58 11.71 9.90
C ILE A 104 17.08 12.06 8.48
N GLU A 105 18.05 12.96 8.35
CA GLU A 105 18.61 13.34 7.05
C GLU A 105 19.33 12.17 6.38
N GLN A 106 20.09 11.40 7.17
CA GLN A 106 20.77 10.21 6.70
C GLN A 106 19.78 9.12 6.27
N LYS A 107 18.68 8.93 7.03
CA LYS A 107 17.61 8.00 6.66
C LYS A 107 16.93 8.40 5.36
N ILE A 108 16.59 9.68 5.19
CA ILE A 108 15.99 10.20 3.96
C ILE A 108 16.94 9.97 2.77
N ALA A 109 18.22 10.33 2.88
CA ALA A 109 19.19 10.14 1.81
C ALA A 109 19.42 8.66 1.45
N GLN A 110 19.34 7.76 2.43
CA GLN A 110 19.38 6.32 2.17
C GLN A 110 18.11 5.83 1.46
N ALA A 111 16.93 6.20 1.97
CA ALA A 111 15.65 5.81 1.40
C ALA A 111 15.47 6.35 -0.03
N SER A 112 15.78 7.62 -0.29
CA SER A 112 15.71 8.26 -1.61
C SER A 112 16.60 7.54 -2.63
N ARG A 113 17.85 7.21 -2.26
CA ARG A 113 18.78 6.44 -3.10
C ARG A 113 18.33 5.00 -3.35
N GLN A 114 17.72 4.34 -2.36
CA GLN A 114 17.23 2.98 -2.56
C GLN A 114 15.92 2.96 -3.36
N LEU A 115 15.03 3.93 -3.14
CA LEU A 115 13.77 4.09 -3.87
C LEU A 115 14.02 4.30 -5.36
N SER A 116 14.96 5.17 -5.74
CA SER A 116 15.29 5.40 -7.15
C SER A 116 15.85 4.17 -7.86
N ARG A 117 16.51 3.27 -7.11
CA ARG A 117 17.06 2.01 -7.64
C ARG A 117 16.01 0.89 -7.70
N ARG A 118 15.15 0.76 -6.69
CA ARG A 118 14.19 -0.34 -6.57
C ARG A 118 12.83 -0.04 -7.21
N HIS A 119 12.45 1.23 -7.23
CA HIS A 119 11.16 1.70 -7.76
C HIS A 119 11.37 2.88 -8.72
N PRO A 120 12.16 2.72 -9.80
CA PRO A 120 12.43 3.79 -10.76
C PRO A 120 11.16 4.35 -11.40
N TRP A 121 10.12 3.51 -11.52
CA TRP A 121 8.82 3.87 -12.08
C TRP A 121 8.17 5.09 -11.40
N ILE A 122 8.44 5.35 -10.11
CA ILE A 122 7.95 6.54 -9.40
C ILE A 122 8.49 7.82 -10.04
N PHE A 123 9.79 7.82 -10.36
CA PHE A 123 10.48 8.93 -11.01
C PHE A 123 10.09 9.05 -12.48
N ASP A 124 9.88 7.92 -13.15
CA ASP A 124 9.42 7.90 -14.54
C ASP A 124 8.03 8.52 -14.70
N ILE A 125 7.08 8.20 -13.81
CA ILE A 125 5.76 8.83 -13.82
C ILE A 125 5.90 10.34 -13.61
N MET A 126 6.64 10.79 -12.61
CA MET A 126 6.86 12.22 -12.40
C MET A 126 7.48 12.90 -13.64
N ARG A 127 8.43 12.23 -14.31
CA ARG A 127 9.05 12.72 -15.55
C ARG A 127 8.05 12.83 -16.71
N ILE A 128 7.17 11.85 -16.89
CA ILE A 128 6.11 11.89 -17.93
C ILE A 128 5.20 13.10 -17.73
N TYR A 129 4.93 13.47 -16.47
CA TYR A 129 4.17 14.67 -16.10
C TYR A 129 5.03 15.93 -15.97
N ASN A 130 6.16 15.99 -16.68
CA ASN A 130 7.04 17.17 -16.76
C ASN A 130 7.55 17.70 -15.41
N VAL A 131 7.58 16.87 -14.36
CA VAL A 131 8.18 17.26 -13.08
C VAL A 131 9.70 17.26 -13.25
N SER A 132 10.34 18.42 -13.08
CA SER A 132 11.80 18.54 -13.26
C SER A 132 12.58 17.68 -12.26
N PRO A 133 13.79 17.18 -12.58
CA PRO A 133 14.57 16.35 -11.66
C PRO A 133 14.80 16.98 -10.27
N ALA A 134 15.01 18.30 -10.22
CA ALA A 134 15.11 19.02 -8.95
C ALA A 134 13.81 18.97 -8.14
N SER A 135 12.65 19.12 -8.80
CA SER A 135 11.35 19.02 -8.15
C SER A 135 11.06 17.58 -7.70
N GLN A 136 11.40 16.58 -8.51
CA GLN A 136 11.29 15.16 -8.13
C GLN A 136 12.02 14.87 -6.82
N ASN A 137 13.28 15.31 -6.71
CA ASN A 137 14.07 15.14 -5.49
C ASN A 137 13.44 15.85 -4.29
N ARG A 138 13.01 17.12 -4.45
CA ARG A 138 12.34 17.86 -3.37
C ARG A 138 11.05 17.19 -2.89
N ILE A 139 10.25 16.69 -3.83
CA ILE A 139 8.98 16.04 -3.54
C ILE A 139 9.23 14.70 -2.83
N VAL A 140 10.12 13.87 -3.36
CA VAL A 140 10.49 12.59 -2.75
C VAL A 140 11.05 12.81 -1.35
N ASP A 141 12.06 13.66 -1.19
CA ASP A 141 12.66 13.93 0.12
C ASP A 141 11.64 14.54 1.10
N GLY A 142 10.72 15.37 0.61
CA GLY A 142 9.61 15.92 1.39
C GLY A 142 8.66 14.84 1.90
N VAL A 143 8.21 13.94 1.03
CA VAL A 143 7.32 12.82 1.40
C VAL A 143 8.02 11.88 2.37
N LEU A 144 9.27 11.48 2.08
CA LEU A 144 10.07 10.60 2.93
C LEU A 144 10.29 11.23 4.32
N ARG A 145 10.55 12.53 4.38
CA ARG A 145 10.70 13.26 5.66
C ARG A 145 9.42 13.21 6.49
N VAL A 146 8.26 13.43 5.86
CA VAL A 146 6.97 13.33 6.55
C VAL A 146 6.72 11.91 7.02
N ALA A 147 7.05 10.91 6.21
CA ALA A 147 6.96 9.50 6.57
C ALA A 147 7.84 9.17 7.79
N PHE A 148 9.14 9.44 7.75
CA PHE A 148 10.04 9.12 8.87
C PHE A 148 9.71 9.84 10.17
N ARG A 149 9.08 11.02 10.13
CA ARG A 149 8.66 11.75 11.34
C ARG A 149 7.41 11.17 11.99
N ASN A 150 6.57 10.48 11.23
CA ASN A 150 5.23 10.09 11.66
C ASN A 150 5.01 8.58 11.69
N LEU A 151 5.84 7.80 11.01
CA LEU A 151 5.89 6.36 11.10
C LEU A 151 6.71 5.92 12.32
N ARG A 152 6.43 4.70 12.76
CA ARG A 152 7.11 4.07 13.89
C ARG A 152 7.94 2.88 13.39
N PRO A 153 9.01 2.49 14.11
CA PRO A 153 9.69 1.23 13.86
C PRO A 153 8.70 0.07 13.88
N VAL A 154 8.80 -0.84 12.90
CA VAL A 154 8.07 -2.11 12.93
C VAL A 154 8.55 -2.88 14.15
N ALA A 155 7.65 -3.15 15.09
CA ALA A 155 7.97 -3.90 16.30
C ALA A 155 8.22 -5.37 15.91
N MET A 156 9.48 -5.80 15.85
CA MET A 156 9.78 -7.22 15.65
C MET A 156 9.27 -8.00 16.87
N PRO A 157 8.57 -9.13 16.70
CA PRO A 157 8.29 -10.05 17.78
C PRO A 157 9.63 -10.45 18.42
N ARG A 158 9.81 -10.16 19.71
CA ARG A 158 10.95 -10.69 20.46
C ARG A 158 10.67 -12.15 20.73
N TYR A 159 11.20 -13.03 19.88
CA TYR A 159 11.33 -14.43 20.22
C TYR A 159 12.42 -14.52 21.30
N TYR A 160 12.00 -14.76 22.55
CA TYR A 160 12.86 -15.13 23.67
C TYR A 160 12.90 -16.64 23.79
#